data_AF-A0A8J2VFJ2-F1
#
_entry.id   AF-A0A8J2VFJ2-F1
#
_cell.length_a   1.000
_cell.length_b   1.000
_cell.length_c   1.000
_cell.angle_alpha   90.00
_cell.angle_beta   90.00
_cell.angle_gamma   90.00
#
_symmetry.space_group_name_H-M   'P 1'
#
loop_
_entity.id
_entity.type
_entity.pdbx_description
1 polymer ?
#
loop_
_entity_poly.entity_id
_entity_poly.type
_entity_poly.pdbx_seq_one_letter_code
_entity_poly.pdbx_strand_id
1 'polypeptide(L)'
;MHLKKSTIGLISLSLLITGMNSCNSKNDHFILYPKDQTQAITVITEGHTRFIIDGEHNQIPEENFIKIDISKIDRIGDEIGVCWNNGNFEWEVVNHGSRILENKLDTTRFKFNTSWDVDPRGIPNSTKYHQEMCGTTGTEYFSPRNGDNLLYEQK
;
A
#
# COMPACT_ATOMS: atom_id res chain seq x y z
N MET A 1 -4.91 25.66 72.91
CA MET A 1 -4.18 26.89 72.52
C MET A 1 -3.16 26.50 71.46
N HIS A 2 -3.38 26.89 70.19
CA HIS A 2 -2.49 27.73 69.38
C HIS A 2 -1.05 27.17 69.24
N LEU A 3 -0.50 26.85 68.07
CA LEU A 3 -0.46 27.65 66.84
C LEU A 3 -0.19 26.76 65.60
N LYS A 4 -0.78 27.17 64.46
CA LYS A 4 -0.41 26.81 63.08
C LYS A 4 0.94 27.45 62.69
N LYS A 5 1.66 26.82 61.76
CA LYS A 5 2.27 27.38 60.52
C LYS A 5 3.08 26.27 59.82
N SER A 6 2.75 25.89 58.58
CA SER A 6 3.21 26.49 57.30
C SER A 6 4.72 26.30 57.13
N THR A 7 5.29 25.73 56.06
CA THR A 7 5.01 25.95 54.64
C THR A 7 5.84 24.95 53.79
N ILE A 8 5.28 24.51 52.66
CA ILE A 8 5.92 24.19 51.36
C ILE A 8 7.00 23.09 51.37
N GLY A 9 6.56 21.84 51.14
CA GLY A 9 7.40 20.79 50.55
C GLY A 9 7.13 20.70 49.05
N LEU A 10 8.18 20.86 48.24
CA LEU A 10 8.16 20.94 46.78
C LEU A 10 7.27 19.87 46.11
N ILE A 11 6.24 20.32 45.38
CA ILE A 11 5.58 19.50 44.36
C ILE A 11 6.55 19.44 43.18
N SER A 12 7.33 18.37 43.11
CA SER A 12 8.10 18.00 41.93
C SER A 12 7.14 17.59 40.82
N LEU A 13 6.64 18.59 40.10
CA LEU A 13 5.93 18.44 38.84
C LEU A 13 6.92 17.93 37.78
N SER A 14 7.05 16.61 37.66
CA SER A 14 7.71 15.98 36.52
C SER A 14 6.76 14.98 35.89
N LEU A 15 5.63 15.50 35.41
CA LEU A 15 4.78 14.84 34.43
C LEU A 15 5.49 14.95 33.07
N LEU A 16 6.55 14.17 32.88
CA LEU A 16 7.15 13.95 31.57
C LEU A 16 6.16 13.10 30.78
N ILE A 17 5.18 13.78 30.18
CA ILE A 17 4.34 13.24 29.11
C ILE A 17 5.27 13.05 27.91
N THR A 18 6.03 11.96 27.88
CA THR A 18 6.59 11.44 26.64
C THR A 18 5.46 10.70 25.94
N GLY A 19 4.56 11.48 25.33
CA GLY A 19 3.72 10.99 24.26
C GLY A 19 4.64 10.60 23.11
N MET A 20 5.12 9.36 23.10
CA MET A 20 5.75 8.81 21.92
C MET A 20 4.66 8.78 20.86
N ASN A 21 4.84 9.65 19.88
CA ASN A 21 4.02 9.75 18.69
C ASN A 21 3.75 8.34 18.17
N SER A 22 2.50 7.89 18.31
CA SER A 22 1.98 6.81 17.50
C SER A 22 1.99 7.34 16.07
N CYS A 23 3.10 7.15 15.37
CA CYS A 23 3.08 7.17 13.91
C CYS A 23 2.08 6.08 13.53
N ASN A 24 0.86 6.48 13.20
CA ASN A 24 -0.15 5.61 12.61
C ASN A 24 0.40 5.13 11.26
N SER A 25 1.24 4.10 11.32
CA SER A 25 1.52 3.19 10.23
C SER A 25 0.19 2.75 9.66
N LYS A 26 -0.08 3.08 8.41
CA LYS A 26 -1.27 2.57 7.74
C LYS A 26 -1.11 1.07 7.57
N ASN A 27 -2.07 0.35 8.14
CA ASN A 27 -2.26 -1.04 7.80
C ASN A 27 -3.42 -1.07 6.81
N ASP A 28 -3.10 -1.25 5.53
CA ASP A 28 -4.09 -1.35 4.47
C ASP A 28 -4.16 -2.82 4.04
N HIS A 29 -5.37 -3.34 3.93
CA HIS A 29 -5.62 -4.70 3.45
C HIS A 29 -6.80 -4.71 2.50
N PHE A 30 -6.52 -4.98 1.23
CA PHE A 30 -7.54 -5.05 0.21
C PHE A 30 -7.22 -6.11 -0.83
N ILE A 31 -8.26 -6.51 -1.55
CA ILE A 31 -8.19 -7.47 -2.62
C ILE A 31 -8.67 -6.81 -3.90
N LEU A 32 -7.93 -7.04 -4.98
CA LEU A 32 -8.29 -6.63 -6.32
C LEU A 32 -8.66 -7.85 -7.15
N TYR A 33 -9.78 -7.76 -7.84
CA TYR A 33 -10.27 -8.78 -8.74
C TYR A 33 -10.33 -8.24 -10.16
N PRO A 34 -10.06 -9.07 -11.18
CA PRO A 34 -10.51 -8.79 -12.52
C PRO A 34 -12.04 -8.83 -12.57
N LYS A 35 -12.60 -8.23 -13.61
CA LYS A 35 -14.07 -8.19 -13.80
C LYS A 35 -14.73 -9.57 -13.80
N ASP A 36 -14.03 -10.58 -14.30
CA ASP A 36 -14.50 -11.97 -14.34
C ASP A 36 -14.37 -12.71 -13.00
N GLN A 37 -13.72 -12.11 -12.00
CA GLN A 37 -13.47 -12.66 -10.66
C GLN A 37 -12.77 -14.03 -10.64
N THR A 38 -12.09 -14.40 -11.73
CA THR A 38 -11.43 -15.71 -11.86
C THR A 38 -10.14 -15.83 -11.06
N GLN A 39 -9.55 -14.69 -10.70
CA GLN A 39 -8.31 -14.56 -9.94
C GLN A 39 -8.39 -13.35 -9.01
N ALA A 40 -7.40 -13.19 -8.15
CA ALA A 40 -7.27 -12.05 -7.28
C ALA A 40 -5.80 -11.71 -7.02
N ILE A 41 -5.54 -10.46 -6.63
CA ILE A 41 -4.31 -10.11 -5.92
C ILE A 41 -4.67 -9.47 -4.59
N THR A 42 -3.98 -9.89 -3.53
CA THR A 42 -4.12 -9.30 -2.21
C THR A 42 -2.99 -8.30 -2.00
N VAL A 43 -3.33 -7.12 -1.47
CA VAL A 43 -2.37 -6.11 -1.04
C VAL A 43 -2.48 -5.95 0.47
N ILE A 44 -1.37 -6.17 1.17
CA ILE A 44 -1.23 -5.96 2.61
C ILE A 44 -0.10 -4.95 2.84
N THR A 45 -0.39 -3.85 3.52
CA THR A 45 0.61 -2.84 3.89
C THR A 45 0.82 -2.86 5.39
N GLU A 46 2.08 -2.89 5.83
CA GLU A 46 2.51 -2.79 7.22
C GLU A 46 3.59 -1.70 7.31
N GLY A 47 3.20 -0.49 7.72
CA GLY A 47 4.08 0.66 7.82
C GLY A 47 4.60 1.12 6.46
N HIS A 48 5.91 1.00 6.25
CA HIS A 48 6.55 1.31 4.98
C HIS A 48 6.82 0.09 4.11
N THR A 49 6.27 -1.06 4.49
CA THR A 49 6.38 -2.30 3.74
C THR A 49 5.02 -2.61 3.13
N ARG A 50 5.01 -2.99 1.85
CA ARG A 50 3.83 -3.51 1.18
C ARG A 50 4.12 -4.89 0.59
N PHE A 51 3.15 -5.77 0.72
CA PHE A 51 3.12 -7.09 0.13
C PHE A 51 2.04 -7.10 -0.96
N ILE A 52 2.41 -7.58 -2.14
CA ILE A 52 1.48 -7.84 -3.23
C ILE A 52 1.55 -9.34 -3.48
N ILE A 53 0.41 -10.01 -3.32
CA ILE A 53 0.31 -11.45 -3.14
C ILE A 53 -0.61 -12.03 -4.22
N ASP A 54 -0.18 -13.13 -4.86
CA ASP A 54 -1.02 -13.89 -5.79
C ASP A 54 -2.16 -14.59 -5.04
N GLY A 55 -3.40 -14.29 -5.42
CA GLY A 55 -4.61 -14.86 -4.84
C GLY A 55 -5.22 -14.06 -3.68
N GLU A 56 -6.27 -14.62 -3.10
CA GLU A 56 -6.94 -14.09 -1.91
C GLU A 56 -6.26 -14.56 -0.63
N HIS A 57 -5.83 -13.61 0.20
CA HIS A 57 -5.17 -13.91 1.47
C HIS A 57 -5.64 -12.98 2.57
N ASN A 58 -5.73 -13.52 3.78
CA ASN A 58 -5.98 -12.73 4.99
C ASN A 58 -4.71 -12.37 5.77
N GLN A 59 -3.59 -13.03 5.44
CA GLN A 59 -2.29 -12.87 6.07
C GLN A 59 -1.21 -13.04 5.02
N ILE A 60 0.02 -12.59 5.32
CA ILE A 60 1.15 -12.71 4.41
C ILE A 60 1.60 -14.19 4.35
N PRO A 61 1.53 -14.86 3.18
CA PRO A 61 2.01 -16.23 3.03
C PRO A 61 3.55 -16.30 2.98
N GLU A 62 4.12 -17.51 3.07
CA GLU A 62 5.57 -17.71 2.98
C GLU A 62 6.13 -17.58 1.55
N GLU A 63 5.27 -17.75 0.53
CA GLU A 63 5.57 -17.76 -0.91
C GLU A 63 4.53 -16.99 -1.73
N ASN A 64 4.76 -16.83 -3.04
CA ASN A 64 3.84 -16.17 -3.98
C ASN A 64 3.50 -14.72 -3.62
N PHE A 65 4.51 -13.97 -3.17
CA PHE A 65 4.39 -12.53 -2.92
C PHE A 65 5.60 -11.76 -3.45
N ILE A 66 5.41 -10.46 -3.64
CA ILE A 66 6.50 -9.51 -3.72
C ILE A 66 6.38 -8.51 -2.57
N LYS A 67 7.51 -8.26 -1.91
CA LYS A 67 7.65 -7.33 -0.79
C LYS A 67 8.39 -6.10 -1.29
N ILE A 68 7.79 -4.94 -1.06
CA ILE A 68 8.31 -3.64 -1.51
C ILE A 68 8.38 -2.64 -0.36
N ASP A 69 9.36 -1.77 -0.44
CA ASP A 69 9.53 -0.59 0.40
C ASP A 69 8.84 0.60 -0.28
N ILE A 70 7.93 1.24 0.45
CA ILE A 70 7.17 2.41 0.03
C ILE A 70 7.52 3.67 0.84
N SER A 71 8.58 3.64 1.65
CA SER A 71 8.98 4.77 2.53
C SER A 71 9.24 6.09 1.80
N LYS A 72 9.54 6.03 0.49
CA LYS A 72 9.81 7.19 -0.36
C LYS A 72 8.62 7.65 -1.20
N ILE A 73 7.50 6.93 -1.15
CA ILE A 73 6.30 7.26 -1.91
C ILE A 73 5.48 8.25 -1.08
N ASP A 74 5.13 9.39 -1.68
CA ASP A 74 4.21 10.32 -1.05
C ASP A 74 2.81 9.70 -0.97
N ARG A 75 2.14 9.91 0.16
CA ARG A 75 0.86 9.27 0.47
C ARG A 75 -0.25 9.61 -0.54
N ILE A 76 -0.24 10.83 -1.08
CA ILE A 76 -1.24 11.29 -2.07
C ILE A 76 -0.94 10.69 -3.45
N GLY A 77 0.34 10.42 -3.75
CA GLY A 77 0.79 9.85 -5.03
C GLY A 77 0.91 8.33 -5.02
N ASP A 78 0.54 7.67 -3.92
CA ASP A 78 0.66 6.22 -3.80
C ASP A 78 -0.51 5.52 -4.50
N GLU A 79 -0.23 5.11 -5.74
CA GLU A 79 -1.14 4.38 -6.60
C GLU A 79 -0.54 3.05 -7.02
N ILE A 80 -1.42 2.06 -7.17
CA ILE A 80 -1.10 0.76 -7.76
C ILE A 80 -1.82 0.65 -9.10
N GLY A 81 -1.06 0.38 -10.15
CA GLY A 81 -1.59 0.07 -11.48
C GLY A 81 -1.59 -1.44 -11.68
N VAL A 82 -2.68 -1.97 -12.22
CA VAL A 82 -2.84 -3.40 -12.43
C VAL A 82 -3.45 -3.65 -13.80
N CYS A 83 -2.94 -4.65 -14.52
CA CYS A 83 -3.56 -5.21 -15.70
C CYS A 83 -3.71 -6.71 -15.54
N TRP A 84 -4.92 -7.21 -15.80
CA TRP A 84 -5.26 -8.62 -15.85
C TRP A 84 -5.16 -9.15 -17.28
N ASN A 85 -4.51 -10.29 -17.45
CA ASN A 85 -4.40 -11.04 -18.70
C ASN A 85 -4.05 -10.15 -19.91
N ASN A 86 -2.89 -9.51 -19.86
CA ASN A 86 -2.44 -8.59 -20.92
C ASN A 86 -1.86 -9.32 -22.16
N GLY A 87 -2.09 -10.63 -22.28
CA GLY A 87 -1.56 -11.50 -23.33
C GLY A 87 -0.14 -12.05 -23.08
N ASN A 88 0.62 -11.48 -22.13
CA ASN A 88 1.95 -11.98 -21.76
C ASN A 88 2.01 -12.49 -20.31
N PHE A 89 1.28 -11.84 -19.42
CA PHE A 89 1.22 -12.14 -18.00
C PHE A 89 -0.23 -12.21 -17.55
N GLU A 90 -0.49 -13.04 -16.56
CA GLU A 90 -1.77 -13.06 -15.87
C GLU A 90 -1.95 -11.75 -15.10
N TRP A 91 -0.93 -11.34 -14.35
CA TRP A 91 -0.92 -10.05 -13.67
C TRP A 91 0.30 -9.23 -14.05
N GLU A 92 0.07 -8.02 -14.52
CA GLU A 92 1.08 -6.98 -14.54
C GLU A 92 0.74 -5.89 -13.53
N VAL A 93 1.60 -5.70 -12.54
CA VAL A 93 1.40 -4.78 -11.43
C VAL A 93 2.52 -3.74 -11.41
N VAL A 94 2.20 -2.52 -11.03
CA VAL A 94 3.18 -1.46 -10.80
C VAL A 94 2.83 -0.68 -9.54
N ASN A 95 3.85 -0.33 -8.76
CA ASN A 95 3.73 0.68 -7.71
C ASN A 95 4.92 1.62 -7.86
N HIS A 96 4.67 2.80 -8.41
CA HIS A 96 5.73 3.72 -8.84
C HIS A 96 6.49 4.32 -7.66
N GLY A 97 7.82 4.35 -7.76
CA GLY A 97 8.68 4.87 -6.71
C GLY A 97 8.94 3.90 -5.57
N SER A 98 8.32 2.71 -5.62
CA SER A 98 8.63 1.63 -4.68
C SER A 98 10.01 1.04 -4.94
N ARG A 99 10.53 0.29 -3.96
CA ARG A 99 11.77 -0.46 -4.08
C ARG A 99 11.53 -1.91 -3.68
N ILE A 100 11.89 -2.84 -4.55
CA ILE A 100 11.75 -4.28 -4.26
C ILE A 100 12.70 -4.66 -3.13
N LEU A 101 12.15 -5.31 -2.10
CA LEU A 101 12.88 -5.89 -0.97
C LEU A 101 13.07 -7.40 -1.16
N GLU A 102 12.05 -8.09 -1.68
CA GLU A 102 12.04 -9.54 -1.90
C GLU A 102 10.99 -9.86 -2.97
N ASN A 103 11.30 -10.80 -3.86
CA ASN A 103 10.36 -11.27 -4.88
C ASN A 103 10.29 -12.79 -4.89
N LYS A 104 9.12 -13.33 -4.54
CA LYS A 104 8.76 -14.76 -4.54
C LYS A 104 7.57 -15.05 -5.46
N LEU A 105 7.20 -14.12 -6.34
CA LEU A 105 6.18 -14.35 -7.36
C LEU A 105 6.72 -15.27 -8.46
N ASP A 106 5.84 -16.07 -9.05
CA ASP A 106 6.13 -16.76 -10.31
C ASP A 106 6.24 -15.74 -11.45
N THR A 107 7.47 -15.39 -11.83
CA THR A 107 7.74 -14.37 -12.84
C THR A 107 7.35 -14.77 -14.26
N THR A 108 6.90 -16.01 -14.49
CA THR A 108 6.35 -16.44 -15.78
C THR A 108 4.87 -16.03 -15.92
N ARG A 109 4.16 -15.88 -14.80
CA ARG A 109 2.75 -15.48 -14.73
C ARG A 109 2.59 -14.02 -14.26
N PHE A 110 3.52 -13.53 -13.45
CA PHE A 110 3.48 -12.22 -12.82
C PHE A 110 4.61 -11.32 -13.29
N LYS A 111 4.24 -10.08 -13.63
CA LYS A 111 5.19 -9.00 -13.85
C LYS A 111 4.96 -7.90 -12.82
N PHE A 112 6.02 -7.48 -12.16
CA PHE A 112 5.99 -6.33 -11.27
C PHE A 112 6.98 -5.24 -11.73
N ASN A 113 6.54 -3.99 -11.73
CA ASN A 113 7.37 -2.83 -12.03
C ASN A 113 7.38 -1.83 -10.86
N THR A 114 8.52 -1.18 -10.64
CA THR A 114 8.65 -0.07 -9.66
C THR A 114 8.47 1.31 -10.30
N SER A 115 8.18 1.35 -11.60
CA SER A 115 8.07 2.60 -12.36
C SER A 115 6.91 2.56 -13.34
N TRP A 116 6.16 3.68 -13.42
CA TRP A 116 5.24 3.92 -14.52
C TRP A 116 5.98 4.00 -15.86
N ASP A 117 5.24 3.79 -16.94
CA ASP A 117 5.72 4.13 -18.27
C ASP A 117 5.94 5.65 -18.38
N VAL A 118 6.93 6.04 -19.19
CA VAL A 118 7.25 7.44 -19.45
C VAL A 118 6.70 7.85 -20.81
N ASP A 119 6.11 9.04 -20.89
CA ASP A 119 5.67 9.61 -22.16
C ASP A 119 6.88 10.09 -23.00
N PRO A 120 6.69 10.51 -24.27
CA PRO A 120 7.79 11.01 -25.10
C PRO A 120 8.53 12.24 -24.54
N ARG A 121 7.99 12.91 -23.51
CA ARG A 121 8.61 14.04 -22.82
C ARG A 121 9.38 13.61 -21.57
N GLY A 122 9.41 12.31 -21.27
CA GLY A 122 10.05 11.74 -20.10
C GLY A 122 9.22 11.83 -18.82
N ILE A 123 7.91 12.09 -18.93
CA ILE A 123 7.02 12.26 -17.78
C ILE A 123 6.35 10.91 -17.45
N PRO A 124 6.51 10.38 -16.23
CA PRO A 124 5.80 9.19 -15.77
C PRO A 124 4.27 9.36 -15.88
N ASN A 125 3.57 8.36 -16.38
CA ASN A 125 2.11 8.40 -16.51
C ASN A 125 1.49 7.01 -16.40
N SER A 126 0.23 6.96 -15.95
CA SER A 126 -0.53 5.72 -15.78
C SER A 126 -1.42 5.38 -16.99
N THR A 127 -1.23 6.01 -18.16
CA THR A 127 -2.12 5.89 -19.33
C THR A 127 -2.41 4.44 -19.73
N LYS A 128 -1.39 3.57 -19.67
CA LYS A 128 -1.50 2.13 -19.94
C LYS A 128 -2.57 1.43 -19.09
N TYR A 129 -2.75 1.88 -17.85
CA TYR A 129 -3.60 1.24 -16.86
C TYR A 129 -5.06 1.72 -16.92
N HIS A 130 -5.40 2.65 -17.82
CA HIS A 130 -6.78 3.10 -18.08
C HIS A 130 -7.43 2.37 -19.26
N GLN A 131 -6.89 1.20 -19.63
CA GLN A 131 -7.36 0.36 -20.75
C GLN A 131 -8.28 -0.77 -20.27
N GLU A 132 -8.87 -1.50 -21.21
CA GLU A 132 -9.66 -2.69 -20.89
C GLU A 132 -8.82 -3.70 -20.09
N MET A 133 -9.44 -4.36 -19.11
CA MET A 133 -8.78 -5.30 -18.18
C MET A 133 -7.67 -4.70 -17.31
N CYS A 134 -7.52 -3.38 -17.28
CA CYS A 134 -6.63 -2.68 -16.37
C CYS A 134 -7.40 -1.75 -15.42
N GLY A 135 -6.70 -1.26 -14.41
CA GLY A 135 -7.17 -0.18 -13.55
C GLY A 135 -6.06 0.40 -12.68
N THR A 136 -6.36 1.53 -12.05
CA THR A 136 -5.50 2.15 -11.03
C THR A 136 -6.26 2.30 -9.72
N THR A 137 -5.63 1.98 -8.60
CA THR A 137 -6.21 2.22 -7.28
C THR A 137 -5.26 3.04 -6.41
N GLY A 138 -5.79 4.10 -5.81
CA GLY A 138 -5.08 4.87 -4.78
C GLY A 138 -5.23 4.20 -3.43
N THR A 139 -4.18 4.23 -2.62
CA THR A 139 -4.17 3.59 -1.28
C THR A 139 -4.67 4.51 -0.16
N GLU A 140 -4.94 5.79 -0.46
CA GLU A 140 -5.42 6.77 0.53
C GLU A 140 -6.91 7.11 0.40
N TYR A 141 -7.40 7.32 -0.82
CA TYR A 141 -8.80 7.64 -1.09
C TYR A 141 -9.33 6.57 -2.04
N PHE A 142 -9.87 5.51 -1.45
CA PHE A 142 -10.39 4.36 -2.18
C PHE A 142 -11.61 4.75 -3.02
N SER A 143 -11.34 5.14 -4.26
CA SER A 143 -12.34 5.28 -5.29
C SER A 143 -11.72 4.67 -6.53
N PRO A 144 -12.14 3.46 -6.97
CA PRO A 144 -11.81 3.03 -8.32
C PRO A 144 -12.18 4.17 -9.25
N ARG A 145 -11.23 4.63 -10.08
CA ARG A 145 -11.54 5.75 -10.96
C ARG A 145 -12.61 5.25 -11.93
N ASN A 146 -13.70 6.01 -12.08
CA ASN A 146 -14.80 5.64 -12.98
C ASN A 146 -14.25 5.26 -14.36
N GLY A 147 -14.31 3.98 -14.72
CA GLY A 147 -13.71 3.41 -15.94
C GLY A 147 -12.81 2.19 -15.71
N ASP A 148 -12.34 1.98 -14.48
CA ASP A 148 -11.49 0.83 -14.13
C ASP A 148 -12.30 -0.49 -14.16
N ASN A 149 -11.74 -1.53 -14.80
CA ASN A 149 -12.38 -2.85 -14.94
C ASN A 149 -12.04 -3.80 -13.77
N LEU A 150 -11.60 -3.27 -12.64
CA LEU A 150 -11.23 -4.04 -11.46
C LEU A 150 -12.28 -3.90 -10.37
N LEU A 151 -12.60 -5.01 -9.71
CA LEU A 151 -13.44 -5.00 -8.52
C LEU A 151 -12.54 -4.94 -7.29
N TYR A 152 -13.03 -4.25 -6.27
CA TYR A 152 -12.28 -3.93 -5.07
C TYR A 152 -13.02 -4.46 -3.84
N GLU A 153 -12.30 -5.11 -2.94
CA GLU A 153 -12.81 -5.50 -1.63
C GLU A 153 -11.85 -5.06 -0.52
N GLN A 154 -12.34 -4.22 0.41
CA GLN A 154 -11.63 -3.88 1.65
C GLN A 154 -11.87 -5.00 2.67
N LYS A 155 -10.80 -5.47 3.32
CA LYS A 155 -10.89 -6.40 4.45
C LYS A 155 -10.79 -5.67 5.79
#